data_AF-A0A6J4HFB0-F1
#
_entry.id   AF-A0A6J4HFB0-F1
#
_cell.length_a   1.000
_cell.length_b   1.000
_cell.length_c   1.000
_cell.angle_alpha   90.00
_cell.angle_beta   90.00
_cell.angle_gamma   90.00
#
_symmetry.space_group_name_H-M   'P 1'
#
loop_
_entity.id
_entity.type
_entity.pdbx_description
1 polymer ?
#
loop_
_entity_poly.entity_id
_entity_poly.type
_entity_poly.pdbx_seq_one_letter_code
_entity_poly.pdbx_strand_id
1 'polypeptide(L)'
;REELDRLATHEGVDVVHTLTREQPAGWKGFGRRVDRALLAEAAWPASSSPLTYVCGPTAFVEKVAGSLVQLGYDPRTIRTERFGPTGR
;
A
#
# COMPACT_ATOMS: atom_id res chain seq x y z
N ARG A 1 -10.84 -8.18 6.82
CA ARG A 1 -11.00 -6.85 7.46
C ARG A 1 -10.91 -7.00 8.96
N GLU A 2 -11.83 -7.75 9.59
CA GLU A 2 -11.85 -7.94 11.05
C GLU A 2 -10.51 -8.35 11.69
N GLU A 3 -9.73 -9.25 11.07
CA GLU A 3 -8.41 -9.61 11.58
C GLU A 3 -7.43 -8.43 11.60
N LEU A 4 -7.33 -7.69 10.49
CA LEU A 4 -6.50 -6.50 10.40
C LEU A 4 -7.01 -5.37 11.32
N ASP A 5 -8.33 -5.23 11.45
CA ASP A 5 -8.95 -4.26 12.35
C ASP A 5 -8.65 -4.58 13.82
N ARG A 6 -8.55 -5.87 14.18
CA ARG A 6 -8.06 -6.30 15.50
C ARG A 6 -6.57 -6.01 15.68
N LEU A 7 -5.74 -6.22 14.67
CA LEU A 7 -4.31 -5.92 14.76
C LEU A 7 -4.04 -4.42 14.89
N ALA A 8 -4.87 -3.58 14.27
CA ALA A 8 -4.78 -2.12 14.36
C ALA A 8 -5.05 -1.56 15.77
N THR A 9 -5.48 -2.38 16.74
CA THR A 9 -5.59 -1.95 18.14
C THR A 9 -4.28 -2.06 18.91
N HIS A 10 -3.27 -2.73 18.35
CA HIS A 10 -1.94 -2.85 18.94
C HIS A 10 -1.08 -1.63 18.58
N GLU A 11 -0.26 -1.18 19.53
CA GLU A 11 0.68 -0.09 19.29
C GLU A 11 1.70 -0.46 18.20
N GLY A 12 1.96 0.50 17.30
CA GLY A 12 2.90 0.32 16.19
C GLY A 12 2.33 -0.34 14.93
N VAL A 13 1.01 -0.58 14.87
CA VAL A 13 0.33 -1.11 13.68
C VAL A 13 -0.73 -0.13 13.18
N ASP A 14 -0.46 0.47 12.02
CA ASP A 14 -1.44 1.30 11.30
C ASP A 14 -2.00 0.53 10.09
N VAL A 15 -3.33 0.46 9.98
CA VAL A 15 -4.00 -0.21 8.87
C VAL A 15 -4.80 0.79 8.04
N VAL A 16 -4.39 0.95 6.78
CA VAL A 16 -5.07 1.81 5.82
C VAL A 16 -5.75 0.97 4.75
N HIS A 17 -7.05 1.14 4.59
CA HIS A 17 -7.81 0.50 3.53
C HIS A 17 -8.17 1.51 2.43
N THR A 18 -8.08 1.06 1.16
CA THR A 18 -8.61 1.80 0.01
C THR A 18 -9.46 0.89 -0.87
N LEU A 19 -10.65 1.36 -1.27
CA LEU A 19 -11.55 0.63 -2.18
C LEU A 19 -11.67 1.41 -3.49
N THR A 20 -11.49 0.75 -4.63
CA THR A 20 -11.37 1.43 -5.93
C THR A 20 -12.63 1.35 -6.81
N ARG A 21 -13.63 0.54 -6.43
CA ARG A 21 -14.85 0.33 -7.22
C ARG A 21 -16.06 0.98 -6.57
N GLU A 22 -16.37 0.56 -5.36
CA GLU A 22 -17.50 1.08 -4.59
C GLU A 22 -17.07 1.27 -3.14
N GLN A 23 -17.55 2.34 -2.53
CA GLN A 23 -17.39 2.61 -1.10
C GLN A 23 -18.76 2.43 -0.43
N PRO A 24 -18.92 1.45 0.47
CA PRO A 24 -20.20 1.20 1.13
C PRO A 24 -20.59 2.38 2.04
N ALA A 25 -21.88 2.45 2.41
CA ALA A 25 -22.36 3.45 3.35
C ALA A 25 -21.53 3.43 4.65
N GLY A 26 -21.09 4.61 5.09
CA GLY A 26 -20.23 4.76 6.27
C GLY A 26 -18.75 4.45 6.05
N TRP A 27 -18.30 4.24 4.80
CA TRP A 27 -16.87 4.10 4.49
C TRP A 27 -16.07 5.36 4.83
N LYS A 28 -14.98 5.19 5.59
CA LYS A 28 -14.08 6.27 6.03
C LYS A 28 -12.65 6.15 5.48
N GLY A 29 -12.35 5.08 4.76
CA GLY A 29 -11.04 4.88 4.14
C GLY A 29 -10.92 5.60 2.80
N PHE A 30 -9.82 5.36 2.09
CA PHE A 30 -9.61 5.96 0.77
C PHE A 30 -10.51 5.32 -0.30
N GLY A 31 -10.76 6.08 -1.36
CA GLY A 31 -11.57 5.69 -2.52
C GLY A 31 -10.79 5.59 -3.84
N ARG A 32 -9.45 5.53 -3.79
CA ARG A 32 -8.56 5.66 -4.96
C ARG A 32 -7.57 4.50 -5.06
N ARG A 33 -6.98 4.29 -6.24
CA ARG A 33 -5.90 3.32 -6.41
C ARG A 33 -4.68 3.74 -5.59
N VAL A 34 -3.85 2.77 -5.21
CA VAL A 34 -2.56 3.07 -4.62
C VAL A 34 -1.67 3.74 -5.67
N ASP A 35 -1.33 4.98 -5.40
CA ASP A 35 -0.45 5.81 -6.23
C ASP A 35 0.54 6.56 -5.33
N ARG A 36 1.41 7.36 -5.96
CA ARG A 36 2.42 8.14 -5.24
C ARG A 36 1.82 9.08 -4.21
N ALA A 37 0.67 9.70 -4.49
CA ALA A 37 0.04 10.64 -3.57
C ALA A 37 -0.51 9.92 -2.34
N LEU A 38 -1.15 8.77 -2.52
CA LEU A 38 -1.61 7.95 -1.41
C LEU A 38 -0.44 7.45 -0.56
N LEU A 39 0.65 6.99 -1.20
CA LEU A 39 1.82 6.50 -0.47
C LEU A 39 2.52 7.62 0.33
N ALA A 40 2.57 8.84 -0.22
CA ALA A 40 3.11 10.00 0.51
C ALA A 40 2.27 10.38 1.75
N GLU A 41 0.97 10.10 1.72
CA GLU A 41 0.05 10.39 2.82
C GLU A 41 0.01 9.27 3.87
N ALA A 42 0.08 8.00 3.45
CA ALA A 42 -0.19 6.85 4.31
C ALA A 42 1.06 6.07 4.76
N ALA A 43 2.19 6.16 4.04
CA ALA A 43 3.39 5.39 4.37
C ALA A 43 4.37 6.20 5.21
N TRP A 44 5.26 5.52 5.94
CA TRP A 44 6.36 6.16 6.65
C TRP A 44 7.24 6.99 5.69
N PRO A 45 7.88 8.07 6.16
CA PRO A 45 8.77 8.85 5.30
C PRO A 45 10.01 8.03 4.93
N ALA A 46 10.52 8.21 3.70
CA ALA A 46 11.72 7.51 3.24
C ALA A 46 12.95 7.73 4.16
N SER A 47 13.00 8.87 4.85
CA SER A 47 14.05 9.22 5.82
C SER A 47 14.13 8.28 7.02
N SER A 48 13.05 7.54 7.33
CA SER A 48 13.08 6.50 8.37
C SER A 48 13.71 5.18 7.89
N SER A 49 14.16 5.12 6.63
CA SER A 49 14.73 3.93 5.99
C SER A 49 13.87 2.66 6.17
N PRO A 50 12.56 2.70 5.85
CA PRO A 50 11.68 1.57 6.10
C PRO A 50 12.01 0.38 5.18
N LEU A 51 11.80 -0.83 5.71
CA LEU A 51 11.74 -2.04 4.91
C LEU A 51 10.32 -2.21 4.37
N THR A 52 10.15 -2.23 3.06
CA THR A 52 8.83 -2.19 2.42
C THR A 52 8.57 -3.48 1.64
N TYR A 53 7.38 -4.03 1.80
CA TYR A 53 6.94 -5.22 1.09
C TYR A 53 5.71 -4.88 0.26
N VAL A 54 5.69 -5.32 -1.00
CA VAL A 54 4.53 -5.17 -1.89
C VAL A 54 4.28 -6.46 -2.63
N CYS A 55 3.04 -6.94 -2.56
CA CYS A 55 2.57 -8.09 -3.32
C CYS A 55 1.33 -7.74 -4.14
N GLY A 56 1.12 -8.40 -5.28
CA GLY A 56 -0.02 -8.15 -6.14
C GLY A 56 0.16 -8.61 -7.58
N PRO A 57 -0.80 -8.29 -8.46
CA PRO A 57 -0.62 -8.44 -9.90
C PRO A 57 0.57 -7.61 -10.36
N THR A 58 1.31 -8.08 -11.38
CA THR A 58 2.52 -7.41 -11.90
C THR A 58 2.36 -5.90 -12.08
N ALA A 59 1.29 -5.45 -12.76
CA ALA A 59 1.07 -4.02 -13.02
C ALA A 59 0.88 -3.19 -11.73
N PHE A 60 0.27 -3.76 -10.70
CA PHE A 60 0.12 -3.10 -9.41
C PHE A 60 1.47 -2.97 -8.69
N VAL A 61 2.21 -4.08 -8.61
CA VAL A 61 3.51 -4.12 -7.94
C VAL A 61 4.49 -3.15 -8.59
N GLU A 62 4.55 -3.12 -9.91
CA GLU A 62 5.42 -2.20 -10.65
C GLU A 62 5.04 -0.73 -10.42
N LYS A 63 3.74 -0.42 -10.41
CA LYS A 63 3.26 0.94 -10.14
C LYS A 63 3.62 1.41 -8.72
N VAL A 64 3.42 0.56 -7.72
CA VAL A 64 3.70 0.89 -6.32
C VAL A 64 5.21 1.00 -6.07
N ALA A 65 6.00 0.01 -6.51
CA ALA A 65 7.45 0.03 -6.35
C ALA A 65 8.08 1.26 -7.01
N GLY A 66 7.66 1.59 -8.24
CA GLY A 66 8.12 2.79 -8.94
C GLY A 66 7.74 4.09 -8.20
N SER A 67 6.54 4.13 -7.62
CA SER A 67 6.09 5.30 -6.84
C SER A 67 6.88 5.49 -5.55
N LEU A 68 7.25 4.40 -4.85
CA LEU A 68 8.09 4.45 -3.65
C LEU A 68 9.49 4.97 -3.97
N VAL A 69 10.10 4.52 -5.07
CA VAL A 69 11.40 5.06 -5.53
C VAL A 69 11.30 6.55 -5.84
N GLN A 70 10.22 7.00 -6.48
CA GLN A 70 9.98 8.43 -6.72
C GLN A 70 9.79 9.25 -5.43
N LEU A 71 9.41 8.61 -4.32
CA LEU A 71 9.33 9.21 -2.99
C LEU A 71 10.67 9.18 -2.22
N GLY A 72 11.74 8.68 -2.84
CA GLY A 72 13.09 8.66 -2.26
C GLY A 72 13.42 7.40 -1.45
N TYR A 73 12.59 6.36 -1.53
CA TYR A 73 12.91 5.07 -0.92
C TYR A 73 14.10 4.43 -1.65
N ASP A 74 15.02 3.81 -0.89
CA ASP A 74 16.09 3.00 -1.47
C ASP A 74 15.48 1.74 -2.14
N PRO A 75 15.68 1.52 -3.45
CA PRO A 75 15.18 0.33 -4.14
C PRO A 75 15.59 -0.99 -3.46
N ARG A 76 16.71 -1.01 -2.73
CA ARG A 76 17.22 -2.19 -2.02
C ARG A 76 16.39 -2.56 -0.79
N THR A 77 15.53 -1.67 -0.27
CA THR A 77 14.62 -1.96 0.85
C THR A 77 13.20 -2.28 0.38
N ILE A 78 12.92 -2.20 -0.92
CA ILE A 78 11.61 -2.54 -1.50
C ILE A 78 11.64 -4.00 -1.95
N ARG A 79 10.89 -4.85 -1.27
CA ARG A 79 10.74 -6.27 -1.56
C ARG A 79 9.43 -6.49 -2.32
N THR A 80 9.52 -7.06 -3.51
CA THR A 80 8.36 -7.25 -4.38
C THR A 80 8.07 -8.74 -4.57
N GLU A 81 6.81 -9.13 -4.44
CA GLU A 81 6.30 -10.43 -4.87
C GLU A 81 5.20 -10.22 -5.92
N ARG A 82 5.27 -10.94 -7.04
CA ARG A 82 4.34 -10.75 -8.16
C ARG A 82 3.65 -12.06 -8.47
N PHE A 83 2.35 -11.99 -8.73
CA PHE A 83 1.61 -13.11 -9.32
C PHE A 83 1.08 -12.76 -10.71
N GLY A 84 0.82 -13.82 -11.49
CA GLY A 84 0.44 -13.74 -12.90
C GLY A 84 -0.82 -12.89 -13.17
N PRO A 85 -1.17 -12.68 -14.46
CA PRO A 85 -2.26 -11.79 -14.83
C PRO A 85 -3.58 -12.22 -14.18
N THR A 86 -4.16 -11.33 -13.36
CA THR A 86 -5.46 -11.55 -12.71
C THR A 86 -6.61 -10.93 -13.48
N GLY A 87 -6.44 -10.67 -14.77
CA GLY A 87 -7.50 -10.19 -15.65
C GLY A 87 -8.13 -11.36 -16.41
N ARG A 88 -9.46 -11.48 -16.32
CA ARG A 88 -10.25 -12.11 -17.38
C ARG A 88 -10.42 -11.13 -18.52
#